data_AF-A0A1E5BKD2-F1
#
_entry.id   AF-A0A1E5BKD2-F1
#
_cell.length_a   1.000
_cell.length_b   1.000
_cell.length_c   1.000
_cell.angle_alpha   90.00
_cell.angle_beta   90.00
_cell.angle_gamma   90.00
#
_symmetry.space_group_name_H-M   'P 1'
#
loop_
_entity.id
_entity.type
_entity.pdbx_description
1 polymer ?
#
loop_
_entity_poly.entity_id
_entity_poly.type
_entity_poly.pdbx_seq_one_letter_code
_entity_poly.pdbx_strand_id
1 'polypeptide(L)'
;MAQADMTLDDIVISRLDSSRQATSSSWLAEATLDEQRLAGHTLRVVVKTIPRDLVAHTIDVSPSNFSKLYKRKHLSRVQSEDISDLTATWAEMRDIFMNQDKLIAEWLDSPLPSLNGRKPSDLLQTLVGRKVLREQLNRLRYGDFS
;
A
#
# COMPACT_ATOMS: atom_id res chain seq x y z
N MET A 1 -22.16 -17.37 -8.65
CA MET A 1 -21.11 -17.88 -7.73
C MET A 1 -21.14 -16.94 -6.54
N ALA A 2 -21.42 -17.46 -5.34
CA ALA A 2 -21.53 -16.63 -4.13
C ALA A 2 -20.21 -15.87 -3.94
N GLN A 3 -20.27 -14.55 -4.11
CA GLN A 3 -19.17 -13.65 -3.78
C GLN A 3 -18.99 -13.79 -2.27
N ALA A 4 -17.91 -14.42 -1.83
CA ALA A 4 -17.59 -14.45 -0.41
C ALA A 4 -17.61 -13.00 0.09
N ASP A 5 -18.23 -12.75 1.25
CA ASP A 5 -18.24 -11.45 1.95
C ASP A 5 -16.80 -11.06 2.30
N MET A 6 -16.05 -10.61 1.29
CA MET A 6 -14.67 -10.21 1.42
C MET A 6 -14.67 -8.82 2.02
N THR A 7 -13.99 -8.63 3.13
CA THR A 7 -13.88 -7.31 3.78
C THR A 7 -12.72 -6.51 3.20
N LEU A 8 -12.66 -5.21 3.50
CA LEU A 8 -11.50 -4.41 3.14
C LEU A 8 -10.22 -4.93 3.82
N ASP A 9 -10.35 -5.46 5.04
CA ASP A 9 -9.25 -6.09 5.76
C ASP A 9 -8.71 -7.31 4.98
N ASP A 10 -9.58 -8.16 4.44
CA ASP A 10 -9.18 -9.33 3.64
C ASP A 10 -8.42 -8.94 2.37
N ILE A 11 -8.88 -7.88 1.68
CA ILE A 11 -8.21 -7.33 0.49
C ILE A 11 -6.83 -6.78 0.84
N VAL A 12 -6.74 -5.98 1.90
CA VAL A 12 -5.46 -5.39 2.32
C VAL A 12 -4.47 -6.48 2.75
N ILE A 13 -4.94 -7.49 3.48
CA ILE A 13 -4.09 -8.60 3.94
C ILE A 13 -3.63 -9.45 2.75
N SER A 14 -4.50 -9.72 1.76
CA SER A 14 -4.13 -10.55 0.61
C SER A 14 -3.04 -9.93 -0.27
N ARG A 15 -3.00 -8.60 -0.37
CA ARG A 15 -1.96 -7.85 -1.11
C ARG A 15 -0.56 -8.00 -0.48
N LEU A 16 -0.50 -8.29 0.81
CA LEU A 16 0.75 -8.40 1.56
C LEU A 16 1.30 -9.82 1.63
N ASP A 17 0.47 -10.81 1.31
CA ASP A 17 0.85 -12.22 1.31
C ASP A 17 1.63 -12.57 0.04
N SER A 18 2.94 -12.76 0.18
CA SER A 18 3.86 -13.17 -0.90
C SER A 18 3.54 -14.55 -1.50
N SER A 19 2.81 -15.39 -0.78
CA SER A 19 2.54 -16.78 -1.16
C SER A 19 1.28 -16.94 -2.02
N ARG A 20 0.43 -15.91 -2.05
CA ARG A 20 -0.74 -15.83 -2.92
C ARG A 20 -0.42 -14.84 -4.03
N GLN A 21 -0.71 -15.20 -5.29
CA GLN A 21 -0.87 -14.15 -6.31
C GLN A 21 -1.89 -13.17 -5.75
N ALA A 22 -1.46 -11.91 -5.56
CA ALA A 22 -2.30 -10.86 -5.01
C ALA A 22 -3.67 -11.00 -5.66
N THR A 23 -4.71 -11.26 -4.85
CA THR A 23 -6.05 -11.32 -5.42
C THR A 23 -6.25 -9.99 -6.09
N SER A 24 -6.33 -10.01 -7.42
CA SER A 24 -6.72 -8.86 -8.23
C SER A 24 -8.18 -8.59 -7.89
N SER A 25 -8.41 -8.06 -6.69
CA SER A 25 -9.66 -7.47 -6.31
C SER A 25 -9.81 -6.30 -7.26
N SER A 26 -10.74 -6.46 -8.21
CA SER A 26 -11.11 -5.36 -9.09
C SER A 26 -11.45 -4.15 -8.21
N TRP A 27 -11.01 -2.95 -8.61
CA TRP A 27 -11.40 -1.71 -7.93
C TRP A 27 -12.92 -1.61 -7.74
N LEU A 28 -13.69 -2.20 -8.65
CA LEU A 28 -15.13 -2.32 -8.52
C LEU A 28 -15.55 -3.15 -7.30
N ALA A 29 -14.90 -4.30 -7.07
CA ALA A 29 -15.21 -5.17 -5.94
C ALA A 29 -14.93 -4.46 -4.60
N GLU A 30 -13.83 -3.71 -4.51
CA GLU A 30 -13.51 -2.88 -3.34
C GLU A 30 -14.50 -1.72 -3.16
N ALA A 31 -14.90 -1.06 -4.26
CA ALA A 31 -15.87 0.03 -4.22
C ALA A 31 -17.29 -0.43 -3.82
N THR A 32 -17.64 -1.70 -4.03
CA THR A 32 -18.95 -2.28 -3.70
C THR A 32 -19.01 -2.92 -2.31
N LEU A 33 -17.95 -2.82 -1.50
CA LEU A 33 -17.95 -3.36 -0.14
C LEU A 33 -18.96 -2.65 0.75
N ASP A 34 -19.68 -3.44 1.56
CA ASP A 34 -20.60 -2.91 2.57
C ASP A 34 -19.88 -2.16 3.69
N GLU A 35 -18.68 -2.63 4.08
CA GLU A 35 -17.80 -1.95 5.03
C GLU A 35 -16.47 -1.57 4.35
N GLN A 36 -16.23 -0.27 4.25
CA GLN A 36 -15.05 0.33 3.61
C GLN A 36 -14.01 0.83 4.63
N ARG A 37 -14.14 0.47 5.91
CA ARG A 37 -13.18 0.85 6.95
C ARG A 37 -12.44 -0.35 7.50
N LEU A 38 -11.13 -0.22 7.52
CA LEU A 38 -10.23 -1.19 8.12
C LEU A 38 -10.40 -1.25 9.62
N ALA A 39 -10.30 -2.45 10.17
CA ALA A 39 -10.13 -2.63 11.59
C ALA A 39 -8.70 -2.28 12.01
N GLY A 40 -8.54 -1.74 13.22
CA GLY A 40 -7.24 -1.28 13.70
C GLY A 40 -6.19 -2.40 13.76
N HIS A 41 -6.62 -3.64 14.01
CA HIS A 41 -5.72 -4.79 14.10
C HIS A 41 -5.01 -5.12 12.76
N THR A 42 -5.62 -4.76 11.62
CA THR A 42 -5.05 -4.97 10.28
C THR A 42 -3.76 -4.19 10.07
N LEU A 43 -3.62 -3.02 10.70
CA LEU A 43 -2.36 -2.27 10.70
C LEU A 43 -1.19 -3.09 11.27
N ARG A 44 -1.43 -4.04 12.19
CA ARG A 44 -0.35 -4.93 12.70
C ARG A 44 0.17 -5.88 11.63
N VAL A 45 -0.68 -6.27 10.68
CA VAL A 45 -0.27 -7.11 9.55
C VAL A 45 0.48 -6.25 8.54
N VAL A 46 -0.04 -5.06 8.23
CA VAL A 46 0.60 -4.11 7.30
C VAL A 46 2.03 -3.79 7.71
N VAL A 47 2.29 -3.49 8.98
CA VAL A 47 3.64 -3.13 9.45
C VAL A 47 4.65 -4.28 9.50
N LYS A 48 4.23 -5.53 9.24
CA LYS A 48 5.18 -6.65 9.06
C LYS A 48 5.85 -6.61 7.69
N THR A 49 5.19 -5.99 6.71
CA THR A 49 5.64 -5.96 5.31
C THR A 49 6.06 -4.56 4.88
N ILE A 50 5.36 -3.53 5.35
CA ILE A 50 5.62 -2.13 5.02
C ILE A 50 6.24 -1.42 6.24
N PRO A 51 7.30 -0.61 6.09
CA PRO A 51 7.92 0.11 7.20
C PRO A 51 6.90 0.89 8.03
N ARG A 52 6.94 0.70 9.36
CA ARG A 52 5.97 1.29 10.30
C ARG A 52 5.84 2.81 10.16
N ASP A 53 6.94 3.52 9.97
CA ASP A 53 6.93 4.98 9.88
C ASP A 53 6.22 5.46 8.62
N LEU A 54 6.44 4.78 7.49
CA LEU A 54 5.71 5.04 6.24
C LEU A 54 4.20 4.82 6.41
N VAL A 55 3.79 3.73 7.07
CA VAL A 55 2.38 3.45 7.35
C VAL A 55 1.78 4.53 8.25
N ALA A 56 2.52 4.99 9.27
CA ALA A 56 2.08 6.03 10.19
C ALA A 56 1.93 7.39 9.49
N HIS A 57 2.92 7.80 8.67
CA HIS A 57 2.89 9.03 7.89
C HIS A 57 1.76 9.02 6.84
N THR A 58 1.48 7.87 6.23
CA THR A 58 0.40 7.72 5.24
C THR A 58 -0.98 8.09 5.79
N ILE A 59 -1.22 7.87 7.09
CA ILE A 59 -2.50 8.16 7.74
C ILE A 59 -2.45 9.37 8.67
N ASP A 60 -1.43 10.22 8.52
CA ASP A 60 -1.18 11.44 9.30
C ASP A 60 -1.20 11.22 10.82
N VAL A 61 -0.49 10.17 11.27
CA VAL A 61 -0.39 9.83 12.69
C VAL A 61 1.06 9.75 13.11
N SER A 62 1.39 10.35 14.26
CA SER A 62 2.74 10.23 14.81
C SER A 62 3.09 8.77 15.13
N PRO A 63 4.35 8.32 14.89
CA PRO A 63 4.77 6.97 15.25
C PRO A 63 4.56 6.61 16.73
N SER A 64 4.58 7.62 17.61
CA SER A 64 4.30 7.47 19.06
C SER A 64 2.83 7.15 19.38
N ASN A 65 1.88 7.59 18.54
CA ASN A 65 0.45 7.34 18.72
C ASN A 65 -0.06 6.17 17.87
N PHE A 66 0.70 5.74 16.87
CA PHE A 66 0.30 4.70 15.92
C PHE A 66 -0.20 3.41 16.58
N SER A 67 0.50 2.92 17.62
CA SER A 67 0.13 1.66 18.29
C SER A 67 -1.23 1.71 19.01
N LYS A 68 -1.76 2.91 19.31
CA LYS A 68 -3.11 3.07 19.89
C LYS A 68 -4.20 2.70 18.88
N LEU A 69 -3.91 2.85 17.58
CA LEU A 69 -4.85 2.52 16.51
C LEU A 69 -5.14 1.03 16.43
N TYR A 70 -4.22 0.17 16.86
CA TYR A 70 -4.36 -1.28 16.80
C TYR A 70 -5.56 -1.85 17.57
N LYS A 71 -6.15 -1.07 18.48
CA LYS A 71 -7.30 -1.48 19.30
C LYS A 71 -8.62 -0.86 18.80
N ARG A 72 -8.58 0.01 17.79
CA ARG A 72 -9.79 0.64 17.25
C ARG A 72 -10.61 -0.40 16.52
N LYS A 73 -11.94 -0.38 16.76
CA LYS A 73 -12.88 -1.22 16.03
C LYS A 73 -12.78 -0.96 14.52
N HIS A 74 -12.80 0.32 14.13
CA HIS A 74 -12.53 0.76 12.77
C HIS A 74 -11.65 2.02 12.77
N LEU A 75 -10.83 2.17 11.74
CA LEU A 75 -10.17 3.44 11.41
C LEU A 75 -11.17 4.42 10.80
N SER A 76 -10.75 5.66 10.56
CA SER A 76 -11.58 6.56 9.75
C SER A 76 -11.63 6.07 8.30
N ARG A 77 -12.63 6.52 7.54
CA ARG A 77 -12.76 6.21 6.11
C ARG A 77 -11.49 6.64 5.35
N VAL A 78 -11.05 7.88 5.54
CA VAL A 78 -9.82 8.42 4.91
C VAL A 78 -8.60 7.55 5.25
N GLN A 79 -8.40 7.23 6.53
CA GLN A 79 -7.28 6.37 6.95
C GLN A 79 -7.34 4.98 6.32
N SER A 80 -8.55 4.45 6.10
CA SER A 80 -8.74 3.13 5.50
C SER A 80 -8.45 3.15 4.00
N GLU A 81 -8.94 4.18 3.30
CA GLU A 81 -8.66 4.42 1.88
C GLU A 81 -7.15 4.62 1.64
N ASP A 82 -6.49 5.42 2.49
CA ASP A 82 -5.04 5.67 2.39
C ASP A 82 -4.21 4.40 2.57
N ILE A 83 -4.56 3.55 3.53
CA ILE A 83 -3.88 2.27 3.76
C ILE A 83 -4.17 1.28 2.63
N SER A 84 -5.42 1.23 2.15
CA SER A 84 -5.78 0.37 1.02
C SER A 84 -4.95 0.74 -0.21
N ASP A 85 -4.93 2.03 -0.57
CA ASP A 85 -4.19 2.54 -1.72
C ASP A 85 -2.67 2.36 -1.56
N LEU A 86 -2.12 2.53 -0.34
CA LEU A 86 -0.72 2.20 -0.04
C LEU A 86 -0.41 0.73 -0.27
N THR A 87 -1.24 -0.18 0.25
CA THR A 87 -1.00 -1.63 0.12
C THR A 87 -1.17 -2.11 -1.32
N ALA A 88 -2.05 -1.49 -2.10
CA ALA A 88 -2.16 -1.73 -3.54
C ALA A 88 -0.87 -1.33 -4.27
N THR A 89 -0.39 -0.10 -4.05
CA THR A 89 0.89 0.36 -4.64
C THR A 89 2.06 -0.51 -4.20
N TRP A 90 2.08 -0.94 -2.94
CA TRP A 90 3.14 -1.82 -2.44
C TRP A 90 3.13 -3.18 -3.13
N ALA A 91 1.94 -3.77 -3.36
CA ALA A 91 1.81 -5.02 -4.09
C ALA A 91 2.25 -4.88 -5.56
N GLU A 92 1.87 -3.80 -6.25
CA GLU A 92 2.34 -3.52 -7.62
C GLU A 92 3.87 -3.39 -7.70
N MET A 93 4.48 -2.72 -6.72
CA MET A 93 5.93 -2.61 -6.61
C MET A 93 6.56 -3.99 -6.39
N ARG A 94 6.02 -4.81 -5.47
CA ARG A 94 6.54 -6.17 -5.26
C ARG A 94 6.44 -7.04 -6.50
N ASP A 95 5.38 -6.93 -7.28
CA ASP A 95 5.22 -7.61 -8.57
C ASP A 95 6.34 -7.22 -9.55
N ILE A 96 6.59 -5.92 -9.74
CA ILE A 96 7.63 -5.42 -10.64
C ILE A 96 9.04 -5.82 -10.20
N PHE A 97 9.31 -5.78 -8.90
CA PHE A 97 10.59 -6.17 -8.33
C PHE A 97 10.68 -7.68 -8.00
N MET A 98 9.77 -8.51 -8.53
CA MET A 98 9.77 -9.97 -8.38
C MET A 98 9.89 -10.44 -6.91
N ASN A 99 9.21 -9.74 -6.01
CA ASN A 99 9.23 -9.95 -4.55
C ASN A 99 10.63 -9.84 -3.90
N GLN A 100 11.58 -9.16 -4.55
CA GLN A 100 12.91 -8.92 -4.01
C GLN A 100 12.91 -7.69 -3.10
N ASP A 101 12.52 -7.88 -1.83
CA ASP A 101 12.37 -6.80 -0.85
C ASP A 101 13.64 -5.93 -0.68
N LYS A 102 14.84 -6.49 -0.93
CA LYS A 102 16.10 -5.73 -0.94
C LYS A 102 16.15 -4.71 -2.07
N LEU A 103 15.78 -5.10 -3.30
CA LEU A 103 15.74 -4.17 -4.43
C LEU A 103 14.71 -3.07 -4.23
N ILE A 104 13.58 -3.42 -3.62
CA ILE A 104 12.55 -2.44 -3.25
C ILE A 104 13.12 -1.43 -2.26
N ALA A 105 13.79 -1.89 -1.21
CA ALA A 105 14.39 -1.01 -0.21
C ALA A 105 15.44 -0.07 -0.83
N GLU A 106 16.32 -0.59 -1.69
CA GLU A 106 17.32 0.20 -2.42
C GLU A 106 16.67 1.23 -3.35
N TRP A 107 15.64 0.82 -4.12
CA TRP A 107 14.92 1.71 -5.01
C TRP A 107 14.18 2.83 -4.25
N LEU A 108 13.54 2.49 -3.13
CA LEU A 108 12.83 3.47 -2.29
C LEU A 108 13.74 4.55 -1.71
N ASP A 109 15.02 4.25 -1.50
CA ASP A 109 16.00 5.20 -0.95
C ASP A 109 16.86 5.89 -2.03
N SER A 110 16.73 5.48 -3.29
CA SER A 110 17.50 6.02 -4.40
C SER A 110 16.87 7.27 -5.00
N PRO A 111 17.57 8.41 -5.05
CA PRO A 111 17.13 9.59 -5.80
C PRO A 111 16.94 9.26 -7.28
N LEU A 112 15.75 9.49 -7.83
CA LEU A 112 15.47 9.21 -9.24
C LEU A 112 15.44 10.50 -10.07
N PRO A 113 16.18 10.58 -11.21
CA PRO A 113 16.11 11.72 -12.11
C PRO A 113 14.68 12.00 -12.61
N SER A 114 13.90 10.96 -12.89
CA SER A 114 12.50 11.07 -13.32
C SER A 114 11.57 11.63 -12.23
N LEU A 115 12.02 11.67 -10.98
CA LEU A 115 11.32 12.27 -9.84
C LEU A 115 11.96 13.60 -9.40
N ASN A 116 12.67 14.29 -10.30
CA ASN A 116 13.42 15.51 -10.01
C ASN A 116 14.42 15.33 -8.85
N GLY A 117 15.06 14.16 -8.77
CA GLY A 117 16.03 13.83 -7.73
C GLY A 117 15.42 13.50 -6.36
N ARG A 118 14.10 13.36 -6.25
CA ARG A 118 13.45 12.87 -5.02
C ARG A 118 13.54 11.35 -4.91
N LYS A 119 13.46 10.86 -3.67
CA LYS A 119 13.38 9.42 -3.39
C LYS A 119 11.93 8.95 -3.54
N PRO A 120 11.66 7.74 -4.03
CA PRO A 120 10.30 7.21 -4.07
C PRO A 120 9.64 7.15 -2.68
N SER A 121 10.40 6.88 -1.62
CA SER A 121 9.90 6.90 -0.24
C SER A 121 9.29 8.24 0.20
N ASP A 122 9.76 9.36 -0.33
CA ASP A 122 9.20 10.70 -0.06
C ASP A 122 7.80 10.87 -0.65
N LEU A 123 7.51 10.20 -1.77
CA LEU A 123 6.25 10.33 -2.49
C LEU A 123 5.20 9.32 -2.00
N LEU A 124 5.65 8.15 -1.53
CA LEU A 124 4.80 7.03 -1.16
C LEU A 124 3.82 7.33 0.00
N GLN A 125 4.15 8.35 0.81
CA GLN A 125 3.35 8.80 1.96
C GLN A 125 2.02 9.47 1.56
N THR A 126 1.89 9.96 0.32
CA THR A 126 0.71 10.72 -0.12
C THR A 126 -0.01 10.02 -1.27
N LEU A 127 -1.34 10.17 -1.36
CA LEU A 127 -2.12 9.65 -2.49
C LEU A 127 -1.61 10.14 -3.85
N VAL A 128 -1.29 11.44 -3.95
CA VAL A 128 -0.78 12.04 -5.20
C VAL A 128 0.60 11.48 -5.54
N GLY A 129 1.49 11.37 -4.57
CA GLY A 129 2.81 10.79 -4.79
C GLY A 129 2.74 9.30 -5.19
N ARG A 130 1.81 8.52 -4.61
CA ARG A 130 1.57 7.14 -5.06
C ARG A 130 1.07 7.04 -6.50
N LYS A 131 0.25 7.99 -6.98
CA LYS A 131 -0.12 8.07 -8.40
C LYS A 131 1.10 8.27 -9.31
N VAL A 132 1.96 9.23 -8.96
CA VAL A 132 3.21 9.48 -9.68
C VAL A 132 4.09 8.22 -9.71
N LEU A 133 4.20 7.53 -8.57
CA LEU A 133 4.98 6.29 -8.50
C LEU A 133 4.37 5.16 -9.33
N ARG A 134 3.05 5.01 -9.39
CA ARG A 134 2.41 4.02 -10.27
C ARG A 134 2.70 4.28 -11.74
N GLU A 135 2.76 5.54 -12.17
CA GLU A 135 3.18 5.89 -13.53
C GLU A 135 4.62 5.45 -13.79
N GLN A 136 5.54 5.70 -12.84
CA GLN A 136 6.93 5.25 -12.94
C GLN A 136 7.04 3.72 -12.93
N LEU A 137 6.28 3.03 -12.08
CA LEU A 137 6.21 1.58 -12.01
C LEU A 137 5.68 0.98 -13.32
N ASN A 138 4.68 1.60 -13.95
CA ASN A 138 4.20 1.20 -15.28
C ASN A 138 5.28 1.36 -16.35
N ARG A 139 6.03 2.47 -16.34
CA ARG A 139 7.16 2.68 -17.25
C ARG A 139 8.21 1.57 -17.09
N LEU A 140 8.58 1.24 -15.85
CA LEU A 140 9.49 0.13 -15.55
C LEU A 140 8.96 -1.22 -16.06
N ARG A 141 7.66 -1.49 -15.90
CA ARG A 141 7.02 -2.74 -16.37
C ARG A 141 7.16 -2.94 -17.88
N TYR A 142 7.12 -1.86 -18.67
CA TYR A 142 7.20 -1.92 -20.14
C TYR A 142 8.57 -1.52 -20.70
N GLY A 143 9.57 -1.25 -19.85
CA GLY A 143 10.91 -0.84 -20.28
C GLY A 143 10.96 0.56 -20.91
N ASP A 144 10.02 1.44 -20.57
CA ASP A 144 10.05 2.85 -20.96
C ASP A 144 10.91 3.63 -19.96
N PHE A 145 12.09 4.07 -20.39
CA PHE A 145 13.06 4.81 -19.55
C PHE A 145 13.15 6.30 -19.90
N SER A 146 12.14 6.83 -20.61
CA SER A 146 12.06 8.24 -20.99
C SER A 146 11.75 9.20 -19.84
#